data_AF-A0A815LTL5-F1
#
_entry.id   AF-A0A815LTL5-F1
#
_cell.length_a   1.000
_cell.length_b   1.000
_cell.length_c   1.000
_cell.angle_alpha   90.00
_cell.angle_beta   90.00
_cell.angle_gamma   90.00
#
_symmetry.space_group_name_H-M   'P 1'
#
loop_
_entity.id
_entity.type
_entity.pdbx_description
1 polymer ?
#
loop_
_entity_poly.entity_id
_entity_poly.type
_entity_poly.pdbx_seq_one_letter_code
_entity_poly.pdbx_strand_id
1 'polypeptide(L)'
;HLLWFIKNWKANETDDLLPELAQPKLVSWFERIAALGHGTSEEMTAEEAFEVAKQAEPIEPEYINNKTTSMWHVGQRVQVTPDDAGCVPVEGTFIAADDYEIVLRLSDEKMGNINVHFPRAGFDVISI
;
A
#
# COMPACT_ATOMS: atom_id res chain seq x y z
N HIS A 1 6.15 8.42 10.84
CA HIS A 1 4.71 8.72 10.68
C HIS A 1 4.00 8.99 12.03
N LEU A 2 4.18 8.16 13.06
CA LEU A 2 3.50 8.33 14.36
C LEU A 2 3.68 9.72 15.01
N LEU A 3 4.87 10.33 14.92
CA LEU A 3 5.11 11.68 15.47
C LEU A 3 4.33 12.78 14.74
N TRP A 4 4.14 12.67 13.43
CA TRP A 4 3.28 13.59 12.66
C TRP A 4 1.84 13.49 13.14
N PHE A 5 1.37 12.26 13.35
CA PHE A 5 0.03 11.99 13.85
C PHE A 5 -0.17 12.58 15.24
N ILE A 6 0.72 12.29 16.20
CA ILE A 6 0.63 12.83 17.57
C ILE A 6 0.65 14.37 17.57
N LYS A 7 1.47 15.00 16.71
CA LYS A 7 1.57 16.47 16.63
C LYS A 7 0.32 17.12 16.04
N ASN A 8 -0.35 16.47 15.09
CA ASN A 8 -1.48 17.04 14.36
C ASN A 8 -2.84 16.59 14.88
N TRP A 9 -2.90 15.47 15.58
CA TRP A 9 -4.10 14.97 16.23
C TRP A 9 -4.38 15.81 17.49
N LYS A 10 -5.16 16.88 17.31
CA LYS A 10 -5.67 17.75 18.37
C LYS A 10 -6.88 17.14 19.09
N ALA A 11 -6.72 15.95 19.66
CA ALA A 11 -7.60 15.53 20.75
C ALA A 11 -6.86 15.82 22.05
N ASN A 12 -7.53 16.42 23.03
CA ASN A 12 -7.01 17.02 24.26
C ASN A 12 -6.29 16.05 25.24
N GLU A 13 -5.71 14.95 24.75
CA GLU A 13 -5.13 13.84 25.54
C GLU A 13 -3.63 13.64 25.27
N THR A 14 -3.04 14.32 24.27
CA THR A 14 -1.60 14.21 23.97
C THR A 14 -0.74 15.28 24.65
N ASP A 15 -1.35 16.31 25.27
CA ASP A 15 -0.63 17.42 25.92
C ASP A 15 0.35 16.94 27.01
N ASP A 16 0.05 15.81 27.67
CA ASP A 16 0.92 15.22 28.70
C ASP A 16 2.13 14.46 28.10
N LEU A 17 2.05 14.02 26.84
CA LEU A 17 3.16 13.36 26.11
C LEU A 17 4.06 14.37 25.40
N LEU A 18 3.57 15.59 25.15
CA LEU A 18 4.31 16.64 24.45
C LEU A 18 5.62 17.05 25.15
N PRO A 19 5.74 17.12 26.49
CA PRO A 19 6.98 17.50 27.15
C PRO A 19 8.14 16.53 26.89
N GLU A 20 7.86 15.21 26.87
CA GLU A 20 8.86 14.18 26.57
C GLU A 20 9.23 14.14 25.08
N LEU A 21 8.26 14.45 24.21
CA LEU A 21 8.47 14.56 22.76
C LEU A 21 9.06 15.91 22.32
N ALA A 22 9.09 16.92 23.20
CA ALA A 22 9.65 18.25 22.96
C ALA A 22 11.18 18.31 23.08
N GLN A 23 11.87 17.17 23.13
CA GLN A 23 13.33 17.09 23.11
C GLN A 23 13.88 17.87 21.90
N PRO A 24 14.77 18.86 22.07
CA PRO A 24 15.18 19.75 20.99
C PRO A 24 15.72 19.01 19.74
N LYS A 25 16.47 17.92 19.95
CA LYS A 25 16.99 17.10 18.85
C LYS A 25 15.89 16.40 18.05
N LEU A 26 14.84 15.94 18.73
CA LEU A 26 13.70 15.28 18.09
C LEU A 26 12.85 16.28 17.31
N VAL A 27 12.59 17.45 17.91
CA VAL A 27 11.88 18.55 17.25
C VAL A 27 12.61 19.00 15.99
N SER A 28 13.91 19.30 16.09
CA SER A 28 14.71 19.71 14.94
C SER A 28 14.80 18.61 13.87
N TRP A 29 14.80 17.33 14.26
CA TRP A 29 14.72 16.23 13.28
C TRP A 29 13.38 16.22 12.56
N PHE A 30 12.27 16.32 13.30
CA PHE A 30 10.93 16.35 12.74
C PHE A 30 10.76 17.50 11.74
N GLU A 31 11.25 18.69 12.09
CA GLU A 31 11.21 19.87 11.22
C GLU A 31 11.98 19.65 9.91
N ARG A 32 13.14 18.98 9.95
CA ARG A 32 13.87 18.64 8.72
C ARG A 32 13.09 17.68 7.82
N ILE A 33 12.42 16.68 8.40
CA ILE A 33 11.58 15.75 7.64
C ILE A 33 10.35 16.47 7.07
N ALA A 34 9.70 17.33 7.85
CA ALA A 34 8.55 18.11 7.40
C ALA A 34 8.92 19.11 6.28
N ALA A 35 10.13 19.67 6.33
CA ALA A 35 10.63 20.60 5.32
C ALA A 35 10.86 19.95 3.94
N LEU A 36 10.85 18.61 3.82
CA LEU A 36 10.88 17.93 2.52
C LEU A 36 9.64 18.26 1.67
N GLY A 37 8.53 18.67 2.30
CA GLY A 37 7.29 19.01 1.61
C GLY A 37 6.63 17.79 0.94
N HIS A 38 5.64 18.05 0.08
CA HIS A 38 4.84 17.02 -0.59
C HIS A 38 5.03 16.99 -2.11
N GLY A 39 6.02 17.73 -2.64
CA GLY A 39 6.21 17.90 -4.09
C GLY A 39 5.12 18.76 -4.74
N THR A 40 4.91 18.53 -6.03
CA THR A 40 3.83 19.17 -6.82
C THR A 40 2.73 18.15 -7.04
N SER A 41 1.49 18.54 -6.76
CA SER A 41 0.29 17.73 -6.99
C SER A 41 -0.70 18.51 -7.83
N GLU A 42 -1.41 17.79 -8.69
CA GLU A 42 -2.58 18.29 -9.41
C GLU A 42 -3.80 17.51 -8.91
N GLU A 43 -4.95 18.17 -8.80
CA GLU A 43 -6.18 17.52 -8.36
C GLU A 43 -6.71 16.59 -9.45
N MET A 44 -7.20 15.42 -9.05
CA MET A 44 -7.87 14.45 -9.92
C MET A 44 -9.08 13.90 -9.16
N THR A 45 -10.22 13.81 -9.85
CA THR A 45 -11.43 13.22 -9.30
C THR A 45 -11.35 11.68 -9.28
N ALA A 46 -12.19 11.05 -8.46
CA ALA A 46 -12.23 9.59 -8.40
C ALA A 46 -12.67 8.98 -9.75
N GLU A 47 -13.58 9.65 -10.45
CA GLU A 47 -14.08 9.25 -11.76
C GLU A 47 -12.99 9.33 -12.84
N GLU A 48 -12.18 10.40 -12.85
CA GLU A 48 -11.03 10.52 -13.75
C GLU A 48 -10.00 9.42 -13.48
N ALA A 49 -9.67 9.15 -12.21
CA ALA A 49 -8.74 8.08 -11.85
C ALA A 49 -9.23 6.70 -12.33
N PHE A 50 -10.53 6.42 -12.19
CA PHE A 50 -11.14 5.18 -12.65
C PHE A 50 -11.09 5.05 -14.17
N GLU A 51 -11.40 6.13 -14.91
CA GLU A 51 -11.36 6.11 -16.38
C GLU A 51 -9.92 5.92 -16.90
N VAL A 52 -8.93 6.56 -16.26
CA VAL A 52 -7.51 6.34 -16.57
C VAL A 52 -7.11 4.88 -16.37
N ALA A 53 -7.50 4.28 -15.23
CA ALA A 53 -7.20 2.88 -14.95
C ALA A 53 -7.84 1.94 -15.99
N LYS A 54 -9.09 2.22 -16.38
CA LYS A 54 -9.83 1.42 -17.37
C LYS A 54 -9.24 1.48 -18.78
N GLN A 55 -8.71 2.63 -19.17
CA GLN A 55 -8.12 2.84 -20.50
C GLN A 55 -6.66 2.36 -20.60
N ALA A 56 -6.01 2.11 -19.46
CA ALA A 56 -4.64 1.63 -19.38
C ALA A 56 -4.59 0.08 -19.38
N GLU A 57 -3.47 -0.46 -19.84
CA GLU A 57 -3.13 -1.87 -19.59
C GLU A 57 -2.04 -1.94 -18.53
N PRO A 58 -2.17 -2.80 -17.49
CA PRO A 58 -1.15 -2.95 -16.46
C PRO A 58 0.16 -3.45 -17.05
N ILE A 59 1.26 -2.91 -16.54
CA ILE A 59 2.60 -3.40 -16.88
C ILE A 59 2.73 -4.84 -16.39
N GLU A 60 3.14 -5.75 -17.26
CA GLU A 60 3.43 -7.13 -16.88
C GLU A 60 4.69 -7.17 -15.99
N PRO A 61 4.64 -7.79 -14.80
CA PRO A 61 5.80 -7.90 -13.93
C PRO A 61 6.93 -8.69 -14.59
N GLU A 62 8.15 -8.14 -14.62
CA GLU A 62 9.30 -8.81 -15.22
C GLU A 62 9.84 -9.99 -14.36
N TYR A 63 9.47 -10.03 -13.07
CA TYR A 63 9.88 -11.04 -12.10
C TYR A 63 8.90 -12.23 -12.02
N ILE A 64 8.41 -12.73 -13.16
CA ILE A 64 7.63 -13.98 -13.18
C ILE A 64 8.50 -15.08 -12.56
N ASN A 65 8.14 -15.45 -11.33
CA ASN A 65 9.01 -16.17 -10.45
C ASN A 65 9.07 -17.65 -10.83
N ASN A 66 9.92 -17.96 -11.81
CA ASN A 66 10.27 -19.31 -12.20
C ASN A 66 11.22 -20.00 -11.19
N LYS A 67 11.48 -19.39 -10.02
CA LYS A 67 12.61 -19.81 -9.15
C LYS A 67 12.38 -19.87 -7.64
N THR A 68 11.22 -19.55 -7.09
CA THR A 68 11.04 -19.67 -5.63
C THR A 68 9.94 -20.66 -5.26
N THR A 69 10.22 -21.38 -4.18
CA THR A 69 9.43 -22.35 -3.43
C THR A 69 8.09 -21.82 -2.89
N SER A 70 7.42 -20.88 -3.58
CA SER A 70 6.09 -20.42 -3.23
C SER A 70 5.09 -21.54 -3.45
N MET A 71 4.16 -21.72 -2.50
CA MET A 71 3.08 -22.71 -2.57
C MET A 71 2.03 -22.41 -3.66
N TRP A 72 2.22 -21.35 -4.45
CA TRP A 72 1.27 -20.84 -5.44
C TRP A 72 1.89 -20.80 -6.82
N HIS A 73 1.03 -20.97 -7.84
CA HIS A 73 1.41 -20.94 -9.24
C HIS A 73 0.82 -19.71 -9.93
N VAL A 74 1.55 -19.15 -10.90
CA VAL A 74 1.04 -18.07 -11.76
C VAL A 74 -0.25 -18.52 -12.44
N GLY A 75 -1.27 -17.64 -12.45
CA GLY A 75 -2.61 -17.93 -12.97
C GLY A 75 -3.57 -18.53 -11.94
N GLN A 76 -3.08 -18.92 -10.75
CA GLN A 76 -3.93 -19.44 -9.69
C GLN A 76 -4.76 -18.32 -9.04
N ARG A 77 -6.00 -18.63 -8.65
CA ARG A 77 -6.82 -17.75 -7.81
C ARG A 77 -6.32 -17.78 -6.37
N VAL A 78 -6.14 -16.59 -5.81
CA VAL A 78 -5.71 -16.41 -4.42
C VAL A 78 -6.46 -15.24 -3.81
N GLN A 79 -6.44 -15.19 -2.49
CA GLN A 79 -6.91 -14.08 -1.68
C GLN A 79 -5.75 -13.55 -0.85
N VAL A 80 -5.59 -12.23 -0.83
CA VAL A 80 -4.62 -11.51 0.00
C VAL A 80 -5.38 -10.68 1.05
N THR A 81 -5.01 -10.79 2.33
CA THR A 81 -5.70 -10.12 3.43
C THR A 81 -4.68 -9.46 4.38
N PRO A 82 -4.89 -8.20 4.84
CA PRO A 82 -4.07 -7.62 5.91
C PRO A 82 -4.15 -8.45 7.20
N ASP A 83 -3.02 -8.67 7.86
CA ASP A 83 -2.93 -9.47 9.10
C ASP A 83 -3.15 -8.65 10.40
N ASP A 84 -3.26 -7.33 10.29
CA ASP A 84 -3.32 -6.40 11.42
C ASP A 84 -4.72 -5.80 11.66
N ALA A 85 -5.23 -5.03 10.69
CA ALA A 85 -6.41 -4.20 10.83
C ALA A 85 -7.22 -4.14 9.53
N GLY A 86 -8.54 -3.99 9.67
CA GLY A 86 -9.47 -3.95 8.55
C GLY A 86 -9.72 -5.33 7.93
N CYS A 87 -8.71 -6.19 7.81
CA CYS A 87 -8.78 -7.59 7.35
C CYS A 87 -9.77 -7.82 6.19
N VAL A 88 -9.86 -6.84 5.28
CA VAL A 88 -10.72 -6.93 4.10
C VAL A 88 -9.95 -7.67 3.02
N PRO A 89 -10.43 -8.82 2.56
CA PRO A 89 -9.72 -9.61 1.57
C PRO A 89 -9.78 -8.98 0.18
N VAL A 90 -8.70 -9.14 -0.58
CA VAL A 90 -8.66 -8.88 -2.01
C VAL A 90 -8.40 -10.18 -2.75
N GLU A 91 -9.36 -10.59 -3.58
CA GLU A 91 -9.23 -11.79 -4.39
C GLU A 91 -8.82 -11.47 -5.82
N GLY A 92 -7.88 -12.25 -6.36
CA GLY A 92 -7.31 -11.99 -7.67
C GLY A 92 -6.62 -13.22 -8.26
N THR A 93 -6.15 -13.06 -9.48
CA THR A 93 -5.28 -14.05 -10.12
C THR A 93 -3.84 -13.72 -9.75
N PHE A 94 -3.13 -14.65 -9.11
CA PHE A 94 -1.72 -14.49 -8.78
C PHE A 94 -0.89 -14.40 -10.06
N ILE A 95 -0.20 -13.28 -10.28
CA ILE A 95 0.61 -13.09 -11.49
C ILE A 95 2.12 -13.02 -11.22
N ALA A 96 2.53 -12.55 -10.03
CA ALA A 96 3.94 -12.50 -9.66
C ALA A 96 4.13 -12.35 -8.15
N ALA A 97 5.30 -12.73 -7.66
CA ALA A 97 5.80 -12.39 -6.33
C ALA A 97 7.32 -12.51 -6.26
N ASP A 98 7.94 -11.66 -5.44
CA ASP A 98 9.35 -11.75 -5.07
C ASP A 98 9.49 -11.85 -3.54
N ASP A 99 10.61 -11.39 -2.98
CA ASP A 99 10.86 -11.38 -1.53
C ASP A 99 10.15 -10.22 -0.80
N TYR A 100 9.60 -9.25 -1.53
CA TYR A 100 9.03 -8.02 -1.00
C TYR A 100 7.56 -7.81 -1.38
N GLU A 101 7.15 -8.26 -2.55
CA GLU A 101 5.81 -8.00 -3.09
C GLU A 101 5.10 -9.24 -3.63
N ILE A 102 3.76 -9.12 -3.67
CA ILE A 102 2.82 -10.06 -4.28
C ILE A 102 1.90 -9.25 -5.18
N VAL A 103 1.66 -9.75 -6.39
CA VAL A 103 0.83 -9.06 -7.38
C VAL A 103 -0.31 -9.93 -7.81
N LEU A 104 -1.52 -9.37 -7.68
CA LEU A 104 -2.74 -9.96 -8.18
C LEU A 104 -3.24 -9.18 -9.40
N ARG A 105 -3.68 -9.91 -10.42
CA ARG A 105 -4.50 -9.35 -11.50
C ARG A 105 -5.97 -9.45 -11.16
N LEU A 106 -6.64 -8.32 -11.19
CA LEU A 106 -8.10 -8.21 -11.14
C LEU A 106 -8.58 -7.76 -12.51
N SER A 107 -9.64 -8.38 -13.01
CA SER A 107 -10.22 -8.09 -14.33
C SER A 107 -11.74 -8.00 -14.17
N ASP A 108 -12.31 -6.87 -14.60
CA ASP A 108 -13.76 -6.64 -14.61
C ASP A 108 -14.13 -5.76 -15.80
N GLU A 109 -15.29 -5.97 -16.42
CA GLU A 109 -15.72 -5.19 -17.59
C GLU A 109 -15.82 -3.68 -17.32
N LYS A 110 -16.10 -3.29 -16.07
CA LYS A 110 -16.22 -1.88 -15.69
C LYS A 110 -14.85 -1.26 -15.44
N MET A 111 -13.92 -2.01 -14.85
CA MET A 111 -12.63 -1.52 -14.37
C MET A 111 -11.47 -1.76 -15.36
N GLY A 112 -11.64 -2.66 -16.32
CA GLY A 112 -10.53 -3.16 -17.13
C GLY A 112 -9.66 -4.14 -16.34
N ASN A 113 -8.39 -4.25 -16.75
CA ASN A 113 -7.39 -5.02 -16.04
C ASN A 113 -6.63 -4.11 -15.09
N ILE A 114 -6.45 -4.52 -13.83
CA ILE A 114 -5.55 -3.86 -12.90
C ILE A 114 -4.61 -4.88 -12.25
N ASN A 115 -3.39 -4.45 -11.99
CA ASN A 115 -2.47 -5.16 -11.12
C ASN A 115 -2.49 -4.49 -9.75
N VAL A 116 -2.82 -5.26 -8.72
CA VAL A 116 -2.80 -4.81 -7.33
C VAL A 116 -1.57 -5.39 -6.65
N HIS A 117 -0.73 -4.50 -6.14
CA HIS A 117 0.55 -4.83 -5.52
C HIS A 117 0.42 -4.77 -3.99
N PHE A 118 0.87 -5.83 -3.33
CA PHE A 118 0.89 -5.94 -1.87
C PHE A 118 2.31 -6.17 -1.39
N PRO A 119 2.75 -5.52 -0.31
CA PRO A 119 3.90 -6.00 0.45
C PRO A 119 3.66 -7.42 0.94
N ARG A 120 4.72 -8.23 1.05
CA ARG A 120 4.63 -9.56 1.67
C ARG A 120 4.45 -9.52 3.17
N ALA A 121 5.10 -8.58 3.83
CA ALA A 121 4.97 -8.41 5.26
C ALA A 121 3.66 -7.70 5.58
N GLY A 122 2.91 -8.22 6.57
CA GLY A 122 1.62 -7.68 6.98
C GLY A 122 0.42 -8.22 6.19
N PHE A 123 0.62 -9.23 5.33
CA PHE A 123 -0.43 -9.79 4.49
C PHE A 123 -0.37 -11.32 4.44
N ASP A 124 -1.51 -11.95 4.72
CA ASP A 124 -1.73 -13.37 4.53
C ASP A 124 -2.21 -13.66 3.12
N VAL A 125 -1.74 -14.76 2.55
CA VAL A 125 -2.15 -15.23 1.22
C VAL A 125 -2.65 -16.65 1.30
N ILE A 126 -3.86 -16.87 0.80
CA ILE A 126 -4.48 -18.20 0.74
C ILE A 126 -4.97 -18.51 -0.67
N SER A 127 -4.83 -19.78 -1.05
CA SER A 127 -5.41 -20.32 -2.28
C SER A 127 -6.93 -20.42 -2.15
N ILE A 128 -7.67 -20.12 -3.21
CA ILE A 128 -9.15 -20.23 -3.26
C ILE A 128 -9.62 -20.96 -4.52
#